data_AF-A0A2V7F6Q5-F1
#
_entry.id   AF-A0A2V7F6Q5-F1
#
_cell.length_a   1.000
_cell.length_b   1.000
_cell.length_c   1.000
_cell.angle_alpha   90.00
_cell.angle_beta   90.00
_cell.angle_gamma   90.00
#
_symmetry.space_group_name_H-M   'P 1'
#
loop_
_entity.id
_entity.type
_entity.pdbx_description
1 polymer ?
#
loop_
_entity_poly.entity_id
_entity_poly.type
_entity_poly.pdbx_seq_one_letter_code
_entity_poly.pdbx_strand_id
1 'polypeptide(L)'
;MTAFRSLAVVFLLAIFSASCTARSVDALVGEYALKPEGRAEVKISRDGDQFVASVRQGSGWSHPESLVVCTEADYAQLFGPEWKQIEPFGLRATNGPFGIFRVKKGATAHGRTFETGYFLFALGGGDVYKL
;
A
#
# COMPACT_ATOMS: atom_id res chain seq x y z
N MET A 1 -55.19 -12.16 -24.61
CA MET A 1 -55.18 -12.12 -23.13
C MET A 1 -54.25 -13.24 -22.65
N THR A 2 -52.94 -13.04 -22.66
CA THR A 2 -52.07 -12.70 -21.50
C THR A 2 -52.14 -13.70 -20.34
N ALA A 3 -51.10 -14.52 -20.21
CA ALA A 3 -50.57 -14.96 -18.92
C ALA A 3 -49.05 -15.13 -19.07
N PHE A 4 -48.34 -14.04 -18.78
CA PHE A 4 -46.89 -13.99 -18.59
C PHE A 4 -46.62 -14.22 -17.11
N ARG A 5 -45.41 -14.73 -16.78
CA ARG A 5 -44.73 -14.71 -15.46
C ARG A 5 -44.89 -15.97 -14.63
N SER A 6 -43.80 -16.72 -14.49
CA SER A 6 -43.14 -16.98 -13.21
C SER A 6 -42.04 -18.04 -13.37
N LEU A 7 -40.93 -17.68 -14.01
CA LEU A 7 -39.73 -18.53 -13.97
C LEU A 7 -38.45 -17.69 -14.15
N ALA A 8 -38.33 -16.60 -13.37
CA ALA A 8 -37.15 -15.74 -13.43
C ALA A 8 -36.80 -15.15 -12.06
N VAL A 9 -36.98 -15.91 -10.97
CA VAL A 9 -36.71 -15.43 -9.60
C VAL A 9 -35.94 -16.48 -8.77
N VAL A 10 -34.94 -17.14 -9.36
CA VAL A 10 -34.01 -17.99 -8.59
C VAL A 10 -32.53 -17.73 -8.98
N PHE A 11 -32.25 -16.67 -9.73
CA PHE A 11 -30.89 -16.31 -10.17
C PHE A 11 -30.46 -14.91 -9.69
N LEU A 12 -30.86 -14.54 -8.46
CA LEU A 12 -30.57 -13.22 -7.89
C LEU A 12 -30.20 -13.28 -6.40
N LEU A 13 -29.46 -14.34 -6.01
CA LEU A 13 -28.98 -14.53 -4.63
C LEU A 13 -27.55 -15.09 -4.58
N ALA A 14 -26.71 -14.71 -5.55
CA ALA A 14 -25.28 -15.02 -5.54
C ALA A 14 -24.40 -13.83 -5.96
N ILE A 15 -24.86 -12.59 -5.71
CA ILE A 15 -24.10 -11.38 -6.03
C ILE A 15 -23.90 -10.51 -4.79
N PHE A 16 -23.65 -11.06 -3.59
CA PHE A 16 -23.38 -10.22 -2.40
C PHE A 16 -22.48 -10.88 -1.36
N SER A 17 -21.48 -11.67 -1.78
CA SER A 17 -20.54 -12.28 -0.83
C SER A 17 -19.11 -12.20 -1.35
N ALA A 18 -18.56 -10.98 -1.37
CA ALA A 18 -17.14 -10.64 -1.18
C ALA A 18 -16.81 -9.32 -1.90
N SER A 19 -17.46 -8.23 -1.52
CA SER A 19 -16.70 -6.96 -1.47
C SER A 19 -15.76 -7.05 -0.25
N CYS A 20 -14.82 -7.99 -0.28
CA CYS A 20 -13.52 -7.70 0.29
C CYS A 20 -13.07 -6.48 -0.51
N THR A 21 -13.11 -5.29 0.10
CA THR A 21 -12.39 -4.15 -0.42
C THR A 21 -10.93 -4.60 -0.47
N ALA A 22 -10.52 -5.19 -1.59
CA ALA A 22 -9.13 -5.55 -1.82
C ALA A 22 -8.38 -4.24 -1.63
N ARG A 23 -7.61 -4.17 -0.55
CA ARG A 23 -6.95 -2.94 -0.12
C ARG A 23 -5.95 -2.60 -1.20
N SER A 24 -6.32 -1.69 -2.10
CA SER A 24 -5.53 -1.47 -3.30
C SER A 24 -4.23 -0.76 -2.95
N VAL A 25 -3.12 -1.29 -3.47
CA VAL A 25 -1.81 -0.61 -3.47
C VAL A 25 -1.85 0.74 -4.21
N ASP A 26 -2.88 1.02 -5.00
CA ASP A 26 -3.13 2.37 -5.55
C ASP A 26 -3.27 3.43 -4.45
N ALA A 27 -3.72 3.04 -3.25
CA ALA A 27 -3.78 3.93 -2.10
C ALA A 27 -2.38 4.41 -1.64
N LEU A 28 -1.29 3.83 -2.18
CA LEU A 28 0.08 4.25 -1.95
C LEU A 28 0.58 5.28 -2.97
N VAL A 29 -0.15 5.54 -4.06
CA VAL A 29 0.17 6.64 -4.99
C VAL A 29 -0.01 7.98 -4.26
N GLY A 30 0.97 8.86 -4.38
CA GLY A 30 1.00 10.16 -3.72
C GLY A 30 2.40 10.60 -3.30
N GLU A 31 2.46 11.72 -2.59
CA GLU A 31 3.69 12.28 -2.04
C GLU A 31 3.77 12.04 -0.53
N TYR A 32 5.00 11.88 -0.04
CA TYR A 32 5.29 11.56 1.35
C TYR A 32 6.39 12.46 1.89
N ALA A 33 6.20 12.97 3.10
CA ALA A 33 7.22 13.67 3.88
C ALA A 33 7.80 12.74 4.95
N LEU A 34 9.10 12.90 5.26
CA LEU A 34 9.75 12.14 6.34
C LEU A 34 9.52 12.78 7.72
N LYS A 35 8.95 13.99 7.76
CA LYS A 35 8.64 14.75 8.98
C LYS A 35 7.20 15.28 8.94
N PRO A 36 6.55 15.48 10.11
CA PRO A 36 5.28 16.19 10.18
C PRO A 36 5.38 17.56 9.51
N GLU A 37 4.37 17.94 8.71
CA GLU A 37 4.31 19.23 8.00
C GLU A 37 5.53 19.49 7.09
N GLY A 38 6.27 18.43 6.76
CA GLY A 38 7.42 18.49 5.86
C GLY A 38 7.00 18.65 4.41
N ARG A 39 7.98 18.94 3.56
CA ARG A 39 7.81 18.91 2.10
C ARG A 39 7.79 17.46 1.59
N ALA A 40 7.35 17.28 0.35
CA ALA A 40 7.47 16.01 -0.35
C ALA A 40 8.95 15.60 -0.54
N GLU A 41 9.29 14.43 0.00
CA GLU A 41 10.62 13.83 -0.07
C GLU A 41 10.61 12.51 -0.84
N VAL A 42 9.47 11.82 -0.87
CA VAL A 42 9.25 10.61 -1.67
C VAL A 42 7.96 10.77 -2.44
N LYS A 43 7.97 10.37 -3.71
CA LYS A 43 6.81 10.36 -4.58
C LYS A 43 6.60 8.97 -5.14
N ILE A 44 5.39 8.46 -5.01
CA ILE A 44 4.95 7.20 -5.60
C ILE A 44 3.96 7.54 -6.72
N SER A 45 4.25 7.07 -7.93
CA SER A 45 3.44 7.32 -9.11
C SER A 45 3.29 6.08 -9.97
N ARG A 46 2.48 6.18 -11.04
CA ARG A 46 2.36 5.19 -12.09
C ARG A 46 3.16 5.63 -13.31
N ASP A 47 3.82 4.67 -13.96
CA ASP A 47 4.37 4.77 -15.31
C ASP A 47 3.75 3.65 -16.15
N GLY A 48 2.69 3.98 -16.89
CA GLY A 48 1.78 2.97 -17.44
C GLY A 48 1.20 2.09 -16.33
N ASP A 49 1.35 0.77 -16.48
CA ASP A 49 0.89 -0.23 -15.50
C ASP A 49 1.86 -0.43 -14.33
N GLN A 50 3.05 0.17 -14.38
CA GLN A 50 4.12 -0.03 -13.40
C GLN A 50 4.05 1.02 -12.29
N PHE A 51 4.24 0.60 -11.03
CA PHE A 51 4.47 1.54 -9.93
C PHE A 51 5.93 1.98 -9.92
N VAL A 52 6.18 3.26 -9.63
CA VAL A 52 7.53 3.81 -9.50
C VAL A 52 7.66 4.71 -8.28
N ALA A 53 8.85 4.73 -7.67
CA ALA A 53 9.24 5.69 -6.64
C ALA A 53 10.24 6.70 -7.17
N SER A 54 10.16 7.94 -6.70
CA SER A 54 11.22 8.93 -6.87
C SER A 54 11.51 9.59 -5.52
N VAL A 55 12.79 9.80 -5.23
CA VAL A 55 13.25 10.46 -4.01
C VAL A 55 13.72 11.86 -4.36
N ARG A 56 13.42 12.84 -3.50
CA ARG A 56 13.83 14.22 -3.69
C ARG A 56 15.36 14.33 -3.66
N GLN A 57 15.94 14.98 -4.67
CA GLN A 57 17.38 15.27 -4.77
C GLN A 57 17.58 16.77 -5.05
N GLY A 58 17.94 17.53 -4.01
CA GLY A 58 18.02 18.99 -4.11
C GLY A 58 16.69 19.61 -4.54
N SER A 59 16.70 20.36 -5.65
CA SER A 59 15.49 20.94 -6.23
C SER A 59 14.67 19.94 -7.05
N GLY A 60 15.25 18.83 -7.51
CA GLY A 60 14.62 17.86 -8.40
C GLY A 60 14.26 16.53 -7.76
N TRP A 61 13.89 15.57 -8.61
CA TRP A 61 13.57 14.20 -8.25
C TRP A 61 14.62 13.26 -8.84
N SER A 62 14.92 12.16 -8.14
CA SER A 62 15.74 11.07 -8.68
C SER A 62 15.11 10.45 -9.92
N HIS A 63 15.90 9.65 -10.65
CA HIS A 63 15.32 8.75 -11.65
C HIS A 63 14.28 7.83 -10.99
N PRO A 64 13.15 7.52 -11.65
CA PRO A 64 12.14 6.64 -11.10
C PRO A 64 12.66 5.21 -10.92
N GLU A 65 12.37 4.62 -9.77
CA GLU A 65 12.70 3.22 -9.45
C GLU A 65 11.43 2.37 -9.50
N SER A 66 11.46 1.27 -10.26
CA SER A 66 10.31 0.37 -10.40
C SER A 66 10.01 -0.39 -9.11
N LEU A 67 8.73 -0.44 -8.76
CA LEU A 67 8.22 -1.11 -7.57
C LEU A 67 7.28 -2.27 -7.91
N VAL A 68 7.37 -3.36 -7.16
CA VAL A 68 6.46 -4.50 -7.23
C VAL A 68 5.61 -4.59 -5.97
N VAL A 69 4.43 -5.19 -6.11
CA VAL A 69 3.55 -5.47 -4.96
C VAL A 69 4.23 -6.48 -4.04
N CYS A 70 4.25 -6.18 -2.75
CA CYS A 70 4.78 -7.09 -1.75
C CYS A 70 3.90 -8.34 -1.58
N THR A 71 4.55 -9.48 -1.46
CA THR A 71 3.97 -10.79 -1.14
C THR A 71 3.88 -11.01 0.37
N GLU A 72 3.16 -12.04 0.82
CA GLU A 72 3.15 -12.42 2.24
C GLU A 72 4.55 -12.76 2.78
N ALA A 73 5.40 -13.37 1.95
CA ALA A 73 6.78 -13.68 2.31
C ALA A 73 7.58 -12.40 2.58
N ASP A 74 7.38 -11.36 1.77
CA ASP A 74 8.01 -10.05 2.00
C ASP A 74 7.58 -9.46 3.34
N TYR A 75 6.28 -9.51 3.68
CA TYR A 75 5.80 -9.00 4.97
C TYR A 75 6.35 -9.77 6.17
N ALA A 76 6.41 -11.10 6.07
CA ALA A 76 7.00 -11.94 7.12
C ALA A 76 8.48 -11.62 7.36
N GLN A 77 9.23 -11.38 6.28
CA GLN A 77 10.64 -10.99 6.36
C GLN A 77 10.82 -9.59 6.96
N LEU A 78 10.00 -8.62 6.56
CA LEU A 78 10.16 -7.21 6.94
C LEU A 78 9.63 -6.91 8.34
N PHE A 79 8.48 -7.48 8.71
CA PHE A 79 7.75 -7.16 9.94
C PHE A 79 7.74 -8.32 10.95
N GLY A 80 8.37 -9.45 10.61
CA GLY A 80 8.50 -10.59 11.51
C GLY A 80 7.22 -11.40 11.64
N PRO A 81 7.15 -12.34 12.60
CA PRO A 81 6.03 -13.29 12.71
C PRO A 81 4.68 -12.62 13.01
N GLU A 82 4.69 -11.42 13.59
CA GLU A 82 3.50 -10.67 13.97
C GLU A 82 2.93 -9.80 12.83
N TRP A 83 3.51 -9.87 11.63
CA TRP A 83 3.13 -9.01 10.50
C TRP A 83 1.63 -9.04 10.18
N LYS A 84 0.94 -10.16 10.40
CA LYS A 84 -0.51 -10.25 10.13
C LYS A 84 -1.34 -9.32 11.00
N GLN A 85 -0.87 -8.98 12.20
CA GLN A 85 -1.59 -8.10 13.14
C GLN A 85 -1.56 -6.63 12.72
N ILE A 86 -0.58 -6.23 11.91
CA ILE A 86 -0.44 -4.85 11.42
C ILE A 86 -1.09 -4.65 10.05
N GLU A 87 -1.68 -5.70 9.47
CA GLU A 87 -2.41 -5.71 8.20
C GLU A 87 -1.70 -4.92 7.07
N PRO A 88 -0.41 -5.23 6.77
CA PRO A 88 0.38 -4.45 5.86
C PRO A 88 -0.07 -4.71 4.42
N PHE A 89 -0.02 -3.65 3.62
CA PHE A 89 0.05 -3.78 2.17
C PHE A 89 1.03 -2.75 1.62
N GLY A 90 1.86 -3.16 0.67
CA GLY A 90 3.02 -2.36 0.30
C GLY A 90 3.54 -2.60 -1.11
N LEU A 91 4.42 -1.69 -1.49
CA LEU A 91 5.22 -1.75 -2.69
C LEU A 91 6.69 -1.79 -2.26
N ARG A 92 7.50 -2.60 -2.92
CA ARG A 92 8.96 -2.62 -2.72
C ARG A 92 9.69 -2.49 -4.04
N ALA A 93 10.90 -1.98 -4.01
CA ALA A 93 11.76 -2.04 -5.18
C ALA A 93 12.04 -3.51 -5.55
N THR A 94 12.18 -3.77 -6.85
CA THR A 94 12.63 -5.08 -7.33
C THR A 94 14.07 -5.34 -6.90
N ASN A 95 14.89 -4.28 -6.88
CA ASN A 95 16.29 -4.30 -6.49
C ASN A 95 16.52 -3.22 -5.44
N GLY A 96 17.16 -3.55 -4.31
CA GLY A 96 17.49 -2.56 -3.27
C GLY A 96 16.50 -2.53 -2.09
N PRO A 97 16.76 -1.67 -1.09
CA PRO A 97 16.07 -1.72 0.20
C PRO A 97 14.78 -0.91 0.24
N PHE A 98 14.37 -0.26 -0.86
CA PHE A 98 13.22 0.64 -0.84
C PHE A 98 11.91 -0.13 -0.67
N GLY A 99 11.05 0.35 0.23
CA GLY A 99 9.65 -0.07 0.28
C GLY A 99 8.76 0.95 0.97
N ILE A 100 7.50 1.02 0.55
CA ILE A 100 6.46 1.89 1.12
C ILE A 100 5.25 1.03 1.45
N PHE A 101 4.75 1.18 2.67
CA PHE A 101 3.72 0.34 3.24
C PHE A 101 2.66 1.20 3.87
N ARG A 102 1.41 0.77 3.75
CA ARG A 102 0.38 1.18 4.68
C ARG A 102 0.17 0.04 5.67
N VAL A 103 0.15 0.41 6.93
CA VAL A 103 0.01 -0.47 8.08
C VAL A 103 -1.11 0.07 8.97
N LYS A 104 -1.59 -0.75 9.90
CA LYS A 104 -2.53 -0.30 10.90
C LYS A 104 -1.85 0.72 11.82
N LYS A 105 -2.36 1.96 11.82
CA LYS A 105 -1.89 3.03 12.70
C LYS A 105 -2.02 2.61 14.16
N GLY A 106 -0.97 2.86 14.95
CA GLY A 106 -0.86 2.48 16.36
C GLY A 106 -0.58 0.99 16.60
N ALA A 107 -0.48 0.18 15.55
CA ALA A 107 -0.02 -1.20 15.70
C ALA A 107 1.49 -1.23 15.94
N THR A 108 1.96 -2.33 16.53
CA THR A 108 3.37 -2.53 16.86
C THR A 108 3.90 -3.78 16.18
N ALA A 109 5.09 -3.70 15.60
CA ALA A 109 5.86 -4.85 15.12
C ALA A 109 7.36 -4.58 15.35
N HIS A 110 8.14 -5.60 15.71
CA HIS A 110 9.58 -5.46 16.02
C HIS A 110 9.90 -4.33 17.02
N GLY A 111 9.05 -4.16 18.04
CA GLY A 111 9.22 -3.11 19.05
C GLY A 111 9.03 -1.67 18.54
N ARG A 112 8.54 -1.49 17.30
CA ARG A 112 8.19 -0.19 16.71
C ARG A 112 6.68 -0.04 16.62
N THR A 113 6.15 1.07 17.11
CA THR A 113 4.77 1.49 16.89
C THR A 113 4.69 2.37 15.65
N PHE A 114 3.69 2.15 14.80
CA PHE A 114 3.50 2.89 13.55
C PHE A 114 2.56 4.08 13.76
N GLU A 115 3.13 5.28 13.94
CA GLU A 115 2.38 6.47 14.38
C GLU A 115 1.48 7.06 13.29
N THR A 116 1.86 6.94 12.02
CA THR A 116 1.14 7.57 10.90
C THR A 116 0.26 6.60 10.14
N GLY A 117 0.50 5.29 10.30
CA GLY A 117 -0.08 4.24 9.46
C GLY A 117 0.57 4.13 8.09
N TYR A 118 1.64 4.89 7.82
CA TYR A 118 2.45 4.78 6.62
C TYR A 118 3.91 4.63 7.02
N PHE A 119 4.56 3.64 6.44
CA PHE A 119 5.89 3.25 6.84
C PHE A 119 6.77 3.06 5.62
N LEU A 120 7.98 3.61 5.65
CA LEU A 120 8.94 3.53 4.56
C LEU A 120 10.19 2.80 5.03
N PHE A 121 10.65 1.84 4.23
CA PHE A 121 11.98 1.24 4.36
C PHE A 121 12.92 1.90 3.34
N ALA A 122 13.88 2.66 3.83
CA ALA A 122 15.10 3.06 3.13
C ALA A 122 16.12 3.45 4.21
N LEU A 123 17.33 2.86 4.18
CA LEU A 123 18.47 3.24 5.05
C LEU A 123 18.12 3.44 6.56
N GLY A 124 17.32 2.54 7.15
CA GLY A 124 16.97 2.56 8.58
C GLY A 124 15.46 2.54 8.87
N GLY A 125 14.66 2.99 7.90
CA GLY A 125 13.19 2.92 7.88
C GLY A 125 12.46 3.71 8.98
N GLY A 126 11.30 4.28 8.66
CA GLY A 126 10.56 5.14 9.59
C GLY A 126 9.11 5.38 9.17
N ASP A 127 8.31 5.88 10.11
CA ASP A 127 6.99 6.44 9.79
C ASP A 127 7.14 7.62 8.83
N VAL A 128 6.23 7.72 7.87
CA VAL A 128 6.16 8.82 6.92
C VAL A 128 4.77 9.42 6.90
N TYR A 129 4.68 10.66 6.46
CA TYR A 129 3.42 11.41 6.40
C TYR A 129 3.00 11.48 4.96
N LYS A 130 1.86 10.87 4.63
CA LYS A 130 1.23 11.07 3.34
C LYS A 130 0.70 12.51 3.28
N LEU A 131 1.05 13.24 2.21
CA LEU A 131 0.65 14.63 1.97
C LEU A 131 -0.69 14.72 1.24
#